data_AF-A0A0R2DU18-F1
#
_entry.id   AF-A0A0R2DU18-F1
#
_cell.length_a   1.000
_cell.length_b   1.000
_cell.length_c   1.000
_cell.angle_alpha   90.00
_cell.angle_beta   90.00
_cell.angle_gamma   90.00
#
_symmetry.space_group_name_H-M   'P 1'
#
loop_
_entity.id
_entity.type
_entity.pdbx_description
1 polymer ?
#
loop_
_entity_poly.entity_id
_entity_poly.type
_entity_poly.pdbx_seq_one_letter_code
_entity_poly.pdbx_strand_id
1 'polypeptide(L)' 'MDKVLENLIGKHCLISTLQMTYVGELIAVENGVLTIRSNKLEQFINIQYIIGVNQTPTKYQKKKGFLL' A
#
# COMPACT_ATOMS: atom_id res chain seq x y z
N MET A 1 2.37 -16.10 -4.98
CA MET A 1 2.51 -14.64 -4.71
C MET A 1 1.70 -14.22 -3.48
N ASP A 2 0.71 -15.00 -3.05
CA ASP A 2 -0.24 -14.65 -1.99
C ASP A 2 0.39 -14.38 -0.62
N LYS A 3 1.37 -15.20 -0.19
CA LYS A 3 2.02 -15.04 1.13
C LYS A 3 2.75 -13.70 1.33
N VAL A 4 3.23 -13.07 0.25
CA VAL A 4 3.94 -11.79 0.34
C VAL A 4 2.94 -10.66 0.56
N LEU A 5 1.78 -10.72 -0.06
CA LEU A 5 0.70 -9.74 0.12
C LEU A 5 0.03 -9.90 1.48
N GLU A 6 -0.13 -11.13 1.97
CA GLU A 6 -0.63 -11.38 3.33
C GLU A 6 0.28 -10.74 4.40
N ASN A 7 1.60 -10.78 4.21
CA ASN A 7 2.57 -10.12 5.10
C ASN A 7 2.51 -8.57 5.06
N LEU A 8 1.77 -8.00 4.12
CA LEU A 8 1.55 -6.57 3.98
C LEU A 8 0.23 -6.10 4.62
N ILE A 9 -0.63 -7.03 5.05
CA ILE A 9 -1.86 -6.70 5.77
C ILE A 9 -1.54 -5.95 7.07
N GLY A 10 -2.27 -4.86 7.32
CA GLY A 10 -2.05 -3.92 8.42
C GLY A 10 -0.90 -2.94 8.21
N LYS A 11 -0.22 -2.98 7.05
CA LYS A 11 0.90 -2.08 6.75
C LYS A 11 0.48 -1.01 5.76
N HIS A 12 1.05 0.18 5.94
CA HIS A 12 0.89 1.27 4.99
C HIS A 12 1.68 0.96 3.72
N CYS A 13 1.00 0.89 2.60
CA CYS A 13 1.56 0.49 1.32
C CYS A 13 1.24 1.53 0.23
N LEU A 14 2.14 1.58 -0.74
CA LEU A 14 1.96 2.25 -2.01
C LEU A 14 1.74 1.16 -3.06
N ILE A 15 0.57 1.20 -3.69
CA ILE A 15 0.13 0.25 -4.72
C ILE A 15 0.09 0.98 -6.04
N SER A 16 0.92 0.57 -6.99
CA SER A 16 0.97 1.16 -8.33
C SER A 16 0.24 0.28 -9.32
N THR A 17 -0.71 0.87 -10.05
CA THR A 17 -1.37 0.28 -11.21
C THR A 17 -0.88 0.95 -12.50
N LEU A 18 -1.36 0.48 -13.65
CA LEU A 18 -1.10 1.11 -14.95
C LEU A 18 -1.62 2.54 -15.06
N GLN A 19 -2.65 2.90 -14.31
CA GLN A 19 -3.32 4.19 -14.43
C GLN A 19 -2.96 5.16 -13.30
N MET A 20 -2.78 4.66 -12.08
CA MET A 20 -2.54 5.51 -10.93
C MET A 20 -1.84 4.78 -9.79
N THR A 21 -1.47 5.53 -8.76
CA THR A 21 -0.88 4.99 -7.54
C THR A 21 -1.80 5.27 -6.36
N TYR A 22 -2.06 4.24 -5.57
CA TYR A 22 -2.86 4.28 -4.37
C TYR A 22 -1.95 4.22 -3.14
N VAL A 23 -2.25 5.03 -2.12
CA VAL A 23 -1.50 5.05 -0.87
C VAL A 23 -2.47 4.90 0.29
N GLY A 24 -2.22 3.91 1.14
CA GLY A 24 -3.06 3.64 2.30
C GLY A 24 -2.62 2.39 3.05
N GLU A 25 -3.39 2.04 4.07
CA GLU A 25 -3.20 0.81 4.82
C GLU A 25 -3.83 -0.36 4.07
N LEU A 26 -3.09 -1.46 3.91
CA LEU A 26 -3.66 -2.66 3.33
C LEU A 26 -4.47 -3.42 4.38
N ILE A 27 -5.78 -3.57 4.13
CA ILE A 27 -6.71 -4.19 5.09
C ILE A 27 -6.85 -5.69 4.84
N ALA A 28 -7.02 -6.09 3.58
CA ALA A 28 -7.32 -7.46 3.22
C ALA A 28 -6.91 -7.76 1.78
N VAL A 29 -6.71 -9.06 1.51
CA VAL A 29 -6.44 -9.60 0.17
C VAL A 29 -7.31 -10.83 0.00
N GLU A 30 -8.41 -10.68 -0.75
CA GLU A 30 -9.41 -11.73 -0.90
C GLU A 30 -9.83 -11.84 -2.36
N ASN A 31 -9.94 -13.07 -2.88
CA ASN A 31 -10.46 -13.36 -4.22
C ASN A 31 -9.82 -12.54 -5.35
N GLY A 32 -8.52 -12.26 -5.26
CA GLY A 32 -7.83 -11.47 -6.28
C GLY A 32 -8.05 -9.96 -6.16
N VAL A 33 -8.60 -9.48 -5.03
CA VAL A 33 -8.84 -8.06 -4.75
C VAL A 33 -8.07 -7.64 -3.50
N LEU A 34 -7.35 -6.53 -3.59
CA LEU A 34 -6.76 -5.85 -2.45
C LEU A 34 -7.70 -4.74 -1.97
N THR A 35 -7.88 -4.69 -0.66
CA THR A 35 -8.62 -3.61 0.01
C THR A 35 -7.63 -2.67 0.67
N ILE A 36 -7.59 -1.42 0.21
CA ILE A 36 -6.78 -0.35 0.82
C ILE A 36 -7.70 0.62 1.55
N ARG A 37 -7.32 1.02 2.76
CA ARG A 37 -7.97 2.13 3.49
C ARG A 37 -7.10 3.38 3.43
N SER A 38 -7.68 4.48 2.96
CA SER A 38 -7.05 5.80 2.91
C SER A 38 -8.04 6.87 3.34
N ASN A 39 -7.69 7.69 4.34
CA ASN A 39 -8.53 8.79 4.84
C ASN A 39 -9.99 8.42 5.12
N LYS A 40 -10.22 7.27 5.77
CA LYS A 40 -11.55 6.68 6.09
C LYS A 40 -12.35 6.15 4.90
N LEU A 41 -11.80 6.21 3.69
CA LEU A 41 -12.38 5.57 2.52
C LEU A 41 -11.69 4.23 2.28
N GLU A 42 -12.47 3.25 1.86
CA GLU A 42 -11.98 1.94 1.43
C GLU A 42 -12.02 1.85 -0.08
N GLN A 43 -10.95 1.32 -0.66
CA GLN A 43 -10.76 1.20 -2.09
C GLN A 43 -10.43 -0.25 -2.41
N PHE A 44 -11.11 -0.77 -3.42
CA PHE A 44 -10.98 -2.15 -3.87
C PHE A 44 -10.23 -2.16 -5.19
N ILE A 45 -9.10 -2.86 -5.24
CA ILE A 45 -8.21 -2.88 -6.39
C ILE A 45 -7.98 -4.33 -6.79
N ASN A 46 -8.31 -4.68 -8.03
CA ASN A 46 -8.06 -6.02 -8.53
C ASN A 46 -6.54 -6.21 -8.78
N ILE A 47 -5.99 -7.29 -8.22
CA ILE A 47 -4.56 -7.63 -8.24
C ILE A 47 -4.02 -7.72 -9.67
N GLN A 48 -4.86 -8.09 -10.65
CA GLN A 48 -4.46 -8.19 -12.06
C GLN A 48 -3.99 -6.86 -12.66
N TYR A 49 -4.41 -5.71 -12.11
CA TYR A 49 -4.02 -4.40 -12.61
C TYR A 49 -2.81 -3.80 -11.87
N ILE A 50 -2.23 -4.54 -10.93
CA ILE A 50 -1.16 -4.05 -10.07
C ILE A 50 0.19 -4.38 -10.67
N ILE A 51 1.01 -3.35 -10.81
CA ILE A 51 2.38 -3.43 -11.29
C ILE A 51 3.33 -3.70 -10.12
N GLY A 52 3.05 -3.09 -8.96
CA GLY A 52 3.90 -3.26 -7.79
C GLY A 52 3.22 -2.81 -6.51
N VAL A 53 3.63 -3.43 -5.41
CA VAL A 53 3.21 -3.09 -4.05
C VAL A 53 4.48 -2.86 -3.24
N ASN A 54 4.62 -1.67 -2.68
CA ASN A 54 5.75 -1.30 -1.84
C ASN A 54 5.26 -0.88 -0.46
N GLN A 55 5.85 -1.41 0.59
CA GLN A 55 5.57 -0.90 1.93
C GLN A 55 6.15 0.51 2.08
N THR A 56 5.31 1.46 2.45
CA THR A 56 5.73 2.82 2.81
C THR A 56 5.90 2.93 4.32
N PRO A 57 6.98 3.53 4.82
CA PRO A 57 7.11 3.78 6.25
C PRO A 57 5.97 4.71 6.71
N THR A 58 5.20 4.27 7.70
CA THR A 58 4.02 4.99 8.25
C THR A 58 4.38 6.29 8.99
N LYS A 59 5.65 6.70 8.97
CA LYS A 59 6.13 7.96 9.53
C LYS A 59 7.20 8.55 8.62
N TYR A 60 6.97 9.78 8.17
CA TYR A 60 8.06 10.74 8.01
C TYR A 60 8.76 10.83 9.37
N GLN A 61 9.80 10.03 9.60
CA GLN A 61 10.89 10.54 10.41
C GLN A 61 11.44 11.72 9.61
N LYS A 62 11.04 12.94 9.98
CA LYS A 62 11.84 14.13 9.68
C LYS A 62 13.28 13.77 10.06
N LYS A 63 14.15 13.52 9.08
CA LYS A 63 15.59 13.62 9.32
C LYS A 63 15.85 15.09 9.66
N LYS A 64 15.86 15.39 10.96
CA LYS A 64 16.51 16.60 11.50
C LYS A 64 18.01 16.42 11.32
N GLY A 65 18.67 17.41 10.72
CA GLY A 65 20.14 17.50 10.57
C GLY A 65 20.64 16.80 9.30
N PHE A 66 21.40 17.43 8.42
CA PHE A 66 22.54 18.31 8.69
C PHE A 66 22.48 19.58 7.84
N LEU A 67 22.65 20.73 8.52
CA LEU A 67 23.30 21.90 7.92
C LEU A 67 24.78 21.56 7.79
N LEU A 68 25.31 21.70 6.59
CA LEU A 68 26.73 21.99 6.33
C LEU A 68 26.78 23.37 5.66
#